data_AF-A0A969MYB9-F1
#
_entry.id   AF-A0A969MYB9-F1
#
_cell.length_a   1.000
_cell.length_b   1.000
_cell.length_c   1.000
_cell.angle_alpha   90.00
_cell.angle_beta   90.00
_cell.angle_gamma   90.00
#
_symmetry.space_group_name_H-M   'P 1'
#
loop_
_entity.id
_entity.type
_entity.pdbx_description
1 polymer ?
#
loop_
_entity_poly.entity_id
_entity_poly.type
_entity_poly.pdbx_seq_one_letter_code
_entity_poly.pdbx_strand_id
1 'polypeptide(L)'
;MTELPQFLNRATQVALDYWNSLSVSPVAQLGLSQLPKTLPETLAAMGWGTAQTLEKFQREILPGLSASAGGRYWGFVTGGTTPAALVGDWLVTATDQNLMVPGDSIATALELATLDLLKQLFDLPVDQFAGSLTTGPPPPIWLIWPQPANGEGTS
;
A
#
# COMPACT_ATOMS: atom_id res chain seq x y z
N MET A 1 -22.44 14.10 1.57
CA MET A 1 -22.19 12.79 2.21
C MET A 1 -23.13 11.68 1.75
N THR A 2 -24.27 12.00 1.10
CA THR A 2 -25.31 11.03 0.71
C THR A 2 -24.85 9.95 -0.27
N GLU A 3 -23.87 10.25 -1.14
CA GLU A 3 -23.36 9.31 -2.16
C GLU A 3 -22.21 8.40 -1.66
N LEU A 4 -21.63 8.71 -0.49
CA LEU A 4 -20.46 7.99 0.02
C LEU A 4 -20.71 6.47 0.16
N PRO A 5 -21.83 6.01 0.74
CA PRO A 5 -22.12 4.58 0.83
C PRO A 5 -22.17 3.90 -0.55
N GLN A 6 -22.72 4.57 -1.57
CA GLN A 6 -22.78 4.02 -2.92
C GLN A 6 -21.37 3.84 -3.51
N PHE A 7 -20.49 4.83 -3.36
CA PHE A 7 -19.12 4.73 -3.85
C PHE A 7 -18.31 3.66 -3.12
N LEU A 8 -18.44 3.55 -1.79
CA LEU A 8 -17.76 2.51 -1.01
C LEU A 8 -18.26 1.11 -1.37
N ASN A 9 -19.58 0.93 -1.55
CA ASN A 9 -20.15 -0.33 -2.00
C ASN A 9 -19.63 -0.71 -3.40
N ARG A 10 -19.54 0.26 -4.31
CA ARG A 10 -18.99 0.01 -5.65
C ARG A 10 -17.51 -0.36 -5.59
N ALA A 11 -16.70 0.36 -4.82
CA ALA A 11 -15.28 0.05 -4.65
C ALA A 11 -15.06 -1.34 -4.03
N THR A 12 -15.89 -1.71 -3.03
CA THR A 12 -15.88 -3.04 -2.42
C THR A 12 -16.20 -4.12 -3.45
N GLN A 13 -17.24 -3.92 -4.28
CA GLN A 13 -17.57 -4.88 -5.33
C GLN A 13 -16.42 -5.06 -6.32
N VAL A 14 -15.78 -3.97 -6.76
CA VAL A 14 -14.62 -4.03 -7.66
C VAL A 14 -13.46 -4.81 -7.02
N ALA A 15 -13.19 -4.59 -5.73
CA ALA A 15 -12.15 -5.31 -5.00
C ALA A 15 -12.46 -6.82 -4.88
N LEU A 16 -13.71 -7.19 -4.58
CA LEU A 16 -14.15 -8.59 -4.49
C LEU A 16 -14.08 -9.29 -5.84
N ASP A 17 -14.54 -8.64 -6.91
CA ASP A 17 -14.46 -9.16 -8.28
C ASP A 17 -13.00 -9.42 -8.68
N TYR A 18 -12.10 -8.48 -8.34
CA TYR A 18 -10.66 -8.66 -8.56
C TYR A 18 -10.10 -9.86 -7.77
N TRP A 19 -10.38 -9.95 -6.47
CA TRP A 19 -9.92 -11.05 -5.62
C TRP A 19 -10.39 -12.42 -6.13
N ASN A 20 -11.65 -12.52 -6.54
CA ASN A 20 -12.21 -13.75 -7.10
C ASN A 20 -11.55 -14.15 -8.43
N SER A 21 -11.07 -13.16 -9.21
CA SER A 21 -10.38 -13.40 -10.47
C SER A 21 -8.92 -13.86 -10.33
N LEU A 22 -8.27 -13.65 -9.17
CA LEU A 22 -6.83 -13.90 -8.98
C LEU A 22 -6.40 -15.32 -9.32
N SER A 23 -7.29 -16.31 -9.17
CA SER A 23 -7.02 -17.72 -9.49
C SER A 23 -6.79 -17.98 -10.99
N VAL A 24 -7.33 -17.13 -11.86
CA VAL A 24 -7.30 -17.30 -13.33
C VAL A 24 -6.62 -16.14 -14.06
N SER A 25 -6.45 -14.99 -13.42
CA SER A 25 -5.79 -13.82 -14.01
C SER A 25 -4.30 -14.07 -14.30
N PRO A 26 -3.74 -13.45 -15.35
CA PRO A 26 -2.30 -13.47 -15.61
C PRO A 26 -1.52 -12.95 -14.39
N VAL A 27 -0.49 -13.69 -13.98
CA VAL A 27 0.35 -13.34 -12.81
C VAL A 27 1.09 -12.02 -13.04
N ALA A 28 1.60 -11.82 -14.27
CA ALA A 28 2.23 -10.59 -14.71
C ALA A 28 1.65 -10.16 -16.06
N GLN A 29 1.46 -8.86 -16.23
CA GLN A 29 1.07 -8.26 -17.50
C GLN A 29 2.31 -7.69 -18.18
N LEU A 30 2.92 -8.47 -19.07
CA LEU A 30 4.13 -8.08 -19.79
C LEU A 30 3.79 -7.13 -20.94
N GLY A 31 4.67 -6.15 -21.21
CA GLY A 31 4.52 -5.23 -22.35
C GLY A 31 3.62 -4.02 -22.11
N LEU A 32 3.03 -3.87 -20.91
CA LEU A 32 2.33 -2.67 -20.49
C LEU A 32 3.29 -1.72 -19.76
N SER A 33 4.12 -0.99 -20.51
CA SER A 33 5.05 0.00 -19.96
C SER A 33 4.54 1.44 -20.02
N GLN A 34 3.36 1.65 -20.61
CA GLN A 34 2.77 2.96 -20.86
C GLN A 34 1.35 3.00 -20.32
N LEU A 35 0.96 4.15 -19.79
CA LEU A 35 -0.43 4.40 -19.41
C LEU A 35 -1.33 4.42 -20.66
N PRO A 36 -2.61 4.03 -20.53
CA PRO A 36 -3.59 4.23 -21.58
C PRO A 36 -3.63 5.70 -22.03
N LYS A 37 -3.57 5.94 -23.35
CA LYS A 37 -3.64 7.31 -23.94
C LYS A 37 -4.95 8.05 -23.62
N THR A 38 -5.95 7.34 -23.11
CA THR A 38 -7.24 7.84 -22.64
C THR A 38 -7.17 8.49 -21.25
N LEU A 39 -6.03 8.39 -20.56
CA LEU A 39 -5.77 9.08 -19.31
C LEU A 39 -5.19 10.49 -19.56
N PRO A 40 -5.40 11.43 -18.63
CA PRO A 40 -4.95 12.80 -18.83
C PRO A 40 -3.42 12.85 -18.69
N GLU A 41 -2.76 13.51 -19.64
CA GLU A 41 -1.31 13.79 -19.56
C GLU A 41 -1.00 15.01 -18.69
N THR A 42 -1.99 15.87 -18.45
CA THR A 42 -1.86 17.10 -17.65
C THR A 42 -3.03 17.25 -16.68
N LEU A 43 -2.79 18.00 -15.60
CA LEU A 43 -3.81 18.26 -14.58
C LEU A 43 -4.89 19.21 -15.12
N ALA A 44 -6.11 18.71 -15.24
CA ALA A 44 -7.27 19.50 -15.68
C ALA A 44 -7.80 20.40 -14.55
N ALA A 45 -8.38 21.55 -14.93
CA ALA A 45 -9.02 22.47 -13.97
C ALA A 45 -10.26 21.87 -13.28
N MET A 46 -10.91 20.90 -13.93
CA MET A 46 -12.03 20.14 -13.38
C MET A 46 -11.68 18.65 -13.39
N GLY A 47 -11.79 18.00 -12.23
CA GLY A 47 -11.60 16.56 -12.11
C GLY A 47 -12.82 15.77 -12.61
N TRP A 48 -12.62 14.48 -12.89
CA TRP A 48 -13.67 13.57 -13.34
C TRP A 48 -14.70 13.19 -12.26
N GLY A 49 -14.40 13.51 -11.00
CA GLY A 49 -15.22 13.07 -9.86
C GLY A 49 -15.10 11.56 -9.61
N THR A 50 -15.64 11.12 -8.48
CA THR A 50 -15.45 9.75 -7.96
C THR A 50 -16.01 8.67 -8.90
N ALA A 51 -17.22 8.86 -9.42
CA ALA A 51 -17.90 7.85 -10.26
C ALA A 51 -17.10 7.52 -11.52
N GLN A 52 -16.76 8.56 -12.31
CA GLN A 52 -16.04 8.39 -13.57
C GLN A 52 -14.60 7.95 -13.34
N THR A 53 -13.95 8.42 -12.26
CA THR A 53 -12.60 7.96 -11.89
C THR A 53 -12.59 6.47 -11.56
N LEU A 54 -13.56 5.99 -10.80
CA LEU A 54 -13.68 4.57 -10.45
C LEU A 54 -13.98 3.69 -11.68
N GLU A 55 -14.84 4.16 -12.59
CA GLU A 55 -15.09 3.47 -13.85
C GLU A 55 -13.83 3.35 -14.70
N LYS A 56 -13.08 4.44 -14.86
CA LYS A 56 -11.82 4.45 -15.62
C LYS A 56 -10.76 3.57 -14.97
N PHE A 57 -10.61 3.62 -13.65
CA PHE A 57 -9.72 2.73 -12.92
C PHE A 57 -10.05 1.27 -13.21
N GLN A 58 -11.32 0.88 -13.07
CA GLN A 58 -11.74 -0.51 -13.30
C GLN A 58 -11.51 -0.97 -14.74
N ARG A 59 -11.73 -0.10 -15.73
CA ARG A 59 -11.66 -0.47 -17.15
C ARG A 59 -10.26 -0.40 -17.74
N GLU A 60 -9.46 0.58 -17.33
CA GLU A 60 -8.23 0.95 -18.02
C GLU A 60 -6.98 0.65 -17.19
N ILE A 61 -7.06 0.69 -15.85
CA ILE A 61 -5.92 0.46 -14.96
C ILE A 61 -5.92 -0.96 -14.41
N LEU A 62 -7.03 -1.38 -13.78
CA LEU A 62 -7.13 -2.66 -13.07
C LEU A 62 -6.70 -3.88 -13.90
N PRO A 63 -7.07 -3.99 -15.20
CA PRO A 63 -6.64 -5.13 -16.03
C PRO A 63 -5.13 -5.15 -16.32
N GLY A 64 -4.46 -4.00 -16.23
CA GLY A 64 -3.02 -3.87 -16.45
C GLY A 64 -2.17 -4.13 -15.21
N LEU A 65 -2.78 -4.26 -14.02
CA LEU A 65 -2.06 -4.58 -12.80
C LEU A 65 -1.64 -6.05 -12.78
N SER A 66 -0.49 -6.35 -12.15
CA SER A 66 -0.09 -7.72 -11.85
C SER A 66 -1.03 -8.34 -10.83
N ALA A 67 -1.36 -9.63 -10.98
CA ALA A 67 -2.12 -10.39 -9.98
C ALA A 67 -1.24 -10.81 -8.78
N SER A 68 -0.48 -9.86 -8.21
CA SER A 68 0.52 -10.11 -7.16
C SER A 68 -0.08 -10.49 -5.82
N ALA A 69 -1.36 -10.19 -5.58
CA ALA A 69 -2.09 -10.66 -4.43
C ALA A 69 -2.42 -12.17 -4.50
N GLY A 70 -2.29 -12.81 -5.66
CA GLY A 70 -2.60 -14.22 -5.86
C GLY A 70 -1.41 -15.14 -5.53
N GLY A 71 -1.69 -16.34 -5.00
CA GLY A 71 -0.65 -17.31 -4.60
C GLY A 71 0.24 -17.88 -5.72
N ARG A 72 0.00 -17.50 -6.98
CA ARG A 72 0.86 -17.84 -8.14
C ARG A 72 1.93 -16.79 -8.43
N TYR A 73 1.95 -15.68 -7.70
CA TYR A 73 2.95 -14.63 -7.86
C TYR A 73 4.16 -14.90 -6.97
N TRP A 74 5.28 -15.30 -7.59
CA TRP A 74 6.55 -15.59 -6.90
C TRP A 74 7.63 -14.55 -7.23
N GLY A 75 7.22 -13.35 -7.66
CA GLY A 75 8.12 -12.22 -7.88
C GLY A 75 8.33 -11.44 -6.59
N PHE A 76 9.58 -11.08 -6.29
CA PHE A 76 9.95 -10.23 -5.14
C PHE A 76 9.49 -10.77 -3.77
N VAL A 77 9.78 -10.01 -2.70
CA VAL A 77 9.16 -10.22 -1.38
C VAL A 77 7.84 -9.45 -1.36
N THR A 78 6.84 -9.99 -2.04
CA THR A 78 5.48 -9.47 -1.99
C THR A 78 4.72 -10.30 -0.96
N GLY A 79 4.51 -9.73 0.23
CA GLY A 79 3.63 -10.34 1.22
C GLY A 79 2.21 -10.35 0.68
N GLY A 80 1.58 -11.51 0.59
CA GLY A 80 0.16 -11.60 0.27
C GLY A 80 -0.67 -10.92 1.35
N THR A 81 -1.56 -10.00 0.98
CA THR A 81 -2.47 -9.34 1.93
C THR A 81 -3.43 -10.38 2.51
N THR A 82 -3.47 -10.54 3.83
CA THR A 82 -4.49 -11.38 4.47
C THR A 82 -5.84 -10.65 4.53
N PRO A 83 -6.98 -11.35 4.63
CA PRO A 83 -8.29 -10.69 4.79
C PRO A 83 -8.33 -9.75 6.00
N ALA A 84 -7.68 -10.12 7.12
CA ALA A 84 -7.61 -9.28 8.31
C ALA A 84 -6.82 -7.99 8.07
N ALA A 85 -5.67 -8.07 7.36
CA ALA A 85 -4.89 -6.90 7.01
C ALA A 85 -5.66 -5.95 6.08
N LEU A 86 -6.36 -6.50 5.07
CA LEU A 86 -7.18 -5.70 4.15
C LEU A 86 -8.28 -4.94 4.91
N VAL A 87 -9.03 -5.62 5.78
CA VAL A 87 -10.07 -4.97 6.58
C VAL A 87 -9.47 -3.90 7.50
N GLY A 88 -8.31 -4.18 8.10
CA GLY A 88 -7.55 -3.22 8.90
C GLY A 88 -7.24 -1.94 8.12
N ASP A 89 -6.67 -2.04 6.92
CA ASP A 89 -6.32 -0.88 6.09
C ASP A 89 -7.54 -0.02 5.72
N TRP A 90 -8.69 -0.65 5.45
CA TRP A 90 -9.95 0.06 5.21
C TRP A 90 -10.44 0.82 6.44
N LEU A 91 -10.35 0.22 7.63
CA LEU A 91 -10.75 0.87 8.88
C LEU A 91 -9.79 2.00 9.27
N VAL A 92 -8.48 1.82 9.09
CA VAL A 92 -7.48 2.88 9.32
C VAL A 92 -7.78 4.08 8.42
N THR A 93 -8.01 3.85 7.12
CA THR A 93 -8.36 4.91 6.16
C THR A 93 -9.67 5.61 6.52
N ALA A 94 -10.68 4.86 6.99
CA ALA A 94 -11.98 5.42 7.33
C ALA A 94 -11.99 6.21 8.66
N THR A 95 -11.11 5.86 9.60
CA THR A 95 -11.05 6.49 10.93
C THR A 95 -10.04 7.63 11.02
N ASP A 96 -9.07 7.68 10.10
CA ASP A 96 -8.13 8.80 9.87
C ASP A 96 -7.52 9.37 11.17
N GLN A 97 -7.04 8.46 12.03
CA GLN A 97 -6.45 8.83 13.31
C GLN A 97 -4.97 9.23 13.16
N ASN A 98 -4.55 10.29 13.87
CA ASN A 98 -3.16 10.75 13.91
C ASN A 98 -2.53 10.41 15.28
N LEU A 99 -1.39 9.72 15.28
CA LEU A 99 -0.71 9.26 16.49
C LEU A 99 0.44 10.18 16.96
N MET A 100 0.61 11.37 16.35
CA MET A 100 1.73 12.28 16.65
C MET A 100 1.79 12.75 18.11
N VAL A 101 0.64 12.89 18.78
CA VAL A 101 0.57 13.30 20.19
C VAL A 101 -0.24 12.28 20.99
N PRO A 102 0.39 11.58 21.96
CA PRO A 102 -0.33 10.65 22.83
C PRO A 102 -1.42 11.37 23.65
N GLY A 103 -2.54 10.69 23.90
CA GLY A 103 -3.61 11.15 24.78
C GLY A 103 -4.84 11.73 24.08
N ASP A 104 -4.77 11.98 22.77
CA ASP A 104 -5.94 12.41 21.97
C ASP A 104 -6.86 11.24 21.61
N SER A 105 -6.30 10.04 21.45
CA SER A 105 -7.07 8.81 21.21
C SER A 105 -6.38 7.58 21.80
N ILE A 106 -7.07 6.44 21.76
CA ILE A 106 -6.52 5.14 22.16
C ILE A 106 -5.49 4.57 21.16
N ALA A 107 -5.28 5.23 20.01
CA ALA A 107 -4.48 4.70 18.92
C ALA A 107 -3.01 4.46 19.30
N THR A 108 -2.39 5.38 20.06
CA THR A 108 -1.02 5.19 20.57
C THR A 108 -0.94 3.99 21.53
N ALA A 109 -1.93 3.81 22.41
CA ALA A 109 -1.96 2.68 23.33
C ALA A 109 -2.12 1.34 22.57
N LEU A 110 -2.92 1.34 21.50
CA LEU A 110 -3.10 0.18 20.63
C LEU A 110 -1.81 -0.18 19.88
N GLU A 111 -1.06 0.81 19.38
CA GLU A 111 0.26 0.57 18.76
C GLU A 111 1.23 -0.08 19.75
N LEU A 112 1.33 0.46 20.97
CA LEU A 112 2.21 -0.09 22.02
C LEU A 112 1.82 -1.52 22.40
N ALA A 113 0.52 -1.80 22.58
CA ALA A 113 0.06 -3.15 22.85
C ALA A 113 0.38 -4.13 21.70
N THR A 114 0.29 -3.66 20.45
CA THR A 114 0.67 -4.45 19.27
C THR A 114 2.16 -4.76 19.26
N LEU A 115 3.02 -3.79 19.62
CA LEU A 115 4.46 -4.01 19.74
C LEU A 115 4.79 -5.04 20.84
N ASP A 116 4.07 -5.02 21.96
CA ASP A 116 4.24 -6.02 23.02
C ASP A 116 3.86 -7.44 22.55
N LEU A 117 2.80 -7.58 21.75
CA LEU A 117 2.44 -8.85 21.12
C LEU A 117 3.50 -9.33 20.12
N LEU A 118 4.08 -8.42 19.32
CA LEU A 118 5.17 -8.75 18.41
C LEU A 118 6.43 -9.19 19.17
N LYS A 119 6.77 -8.52 20.27
CA LYS A 119 7.87 -8.94 21.14
C LYS A 119 7.65 -10.35 21.67
N GLN A 120 6.43 -10.69 22.11
CA GLN A 120 6.08 -12.05 22.53
C GLN A 120 6.19 -13.06 21.38
N LEU A 121 5.71 -12.71 20.18
CA LEU A 121 5.78 -13.58 19.01
C LEU A 121 7.21 -13.95 18.60
N PHE A 122 8.16 -13.03 18.83
CA PHE A 122 9.58 -13.22 18.50
C PHE A 122 10.45 -13.60 19.72
N ASP A 123 9.84 -13.96 20.87
CA ASP A 123 10.54 -14.30 22.11
C ASP A 123 11.53 -13.21 22.59
N LEU A 124 11.18 -11.94 22.39
CA LEU A 124 12.00 -10.79 22.80
C LEU A 124 11.66 -10.35 24.24
N PRO A 125 12.66 -10.02 25.08
CA PRO A 125 12.42 -9.46 26.41
C PRO A 125 11.67 -8.12 26.35
N VAL A 126 10.44 -8.09 26.84
CA VAL A 126 9.53 -6.93 26.73
C VAL A 126 10.13 -5.64 27.31
N ASP A 127 10.87 -5.75 28.42
CA ASP A 127 11.43 -4.61 29.15
C ASP A 127 12.78 -4.12 28.61
N GLN A 128 13.39 -4.85 27.65
CA GLN A 128 14.71 -4.50 27.10
C GLN A 128 14.62 -3.93 25.68
N PHE A 129 13.47 -4.05 25.03
CA PHE A 129 13.27 -3.64 23.64
C PHE A 129 12.13 -2.62 23.52
N ALA A 130 12.44 -1.49 22.90
CA ALA A 130 11.48 -0.51 22.42
C ALA A 130 11.33 -0.61 20.90
N GLY A 131 10.21 -0.16 20.37
CA GLY A 131 9.93 -0.18 18.94
C GLY A 131 8.90 0.86 18.54
N SER A 132 8.75 1.02 17.23
CA SER A 132 7.70 1.81 16.58
C SER A 132 7.38 1.16 15.24
N LEU A 133 6.14 1.27 14.79
CA LEU A 133 5.75 0.77 13.48
C LEU A 133 6.19 1.78 12.39
N THR A 134 6.94 1.30 11.40
CA THR A 134 7.37 2.10 10.25
C THR A 134 6.70 1.61 8.95
N THR A 135 6.69 2.44 7.92
CA THR A 135 6.08 2.12 6.61
C THR A 135 6.86 1.07 5.81
N GLY A 136 8.07 0.74 6.23
CA GLY A 136 8.95 -0.23 5.60
C GLY A 136 10.34 -0.27 6.23
N PRO A 137 11.22 -1.16 5.76
CA PRO A 137 12.60 -1.19 6.19
C PRO A 137 13.30 0.12 5.77
N PRO A 138 14.25 0.62 6.59
CA PRO A 138 15.03 1.80 6.21
C PRO A 138 15.81 1.51 4.92
N PRO A 139 16.03 2.53 4.07
CA PRO A 139 16.84 2.36 2.86
C PRO A 139 18.24 1.82 3.26
N PRO A 140 18.82 0.89 2.48
CA PRO A 140 20.14 0.38 2.78
C PRO A 140 21.14 1.54 2.79
N ILE A 141 21.95 1.59 3.85
CA ILE A 141 22.86 2.70 4.18
C ILE A 141 23.83 3.10 3.06
N TRP A 142 24.08 2.20 2.11
CA TRP A 142 24.93 2.40 0.94
C TRP A 142 24.29 3.21 -0.20
N LEU A 143 22.97 3.43 -0.19
CA LEU A 143 22.26 4.24 -1.19
C LEU A 143 22.22 5.74 -0.87
N ILE A 144 22.69 6.17 0.32
CA ILE A 144 22.57 7.56 0.80
C ILE A 144 23.93 8.29 0.81
N TRP A 145 25.04 7.60 0.52
CA TRP A 145 26.37 8.24 0.47
C TRP A 145 26.81 8.49 -0.98
N PRO A 146 26.99 9.76 -1.41
CA PRO A 146 27.61 10.02 -2.71
C PRO A 146 29.05 9.47 -2.70
N GLN A 147 29.35 8.59 -3.65
CA GLN A 147 30.72 8.14 -3.89
C GLN A 147 31.58 9.39 -4.17
N PRO A 148 32.75 9.56 -3.53
CA PRO A 148 33.65 10.63 -3.90
C PRO A 148 33.97 10.48 -5.40
N ALA A 149 33.78 11.56 -6.15
CA ALA A 149 34.19 11.61 -7.54
C ALA A 149 35.70 11.34 -7.57
N ASN A 150 36.11 10.24 -8.20
CA ASN A 150 37.51 9.92 -8.41
C ASN A 150 38.16 11.06 -9.19
N GLY A 151 38.91 11.89 -8.47
CA GLY A 151 39.49 13.12 -8.96
C GLY A 151 40.83 13.39 -8.29
N GLU A 152 41.74 12.43 -8.35
CA GLU A 152 43.19 12.64 -8.17
C GLU A 152 43.87 11.60 -9.09
N GLY A 153 44.82 11.89 -9.96
CA GLY A 153 45.61 13.08 -10.22
C GLY A 153 46.79 12.55 -11.02
N THR A 154 46.85 12.84 -12.32
CA THR A 154 48.05 12.61 -13.12
C THR A 154 49.08 13.68 -12.76
N SER A 155 50.29 13.22 -12.49
CA SER A 155 51.58 13.93 -12.32
C SER A 155 52.03 14.14 -10.87
#